data_AF-A0A6C0J933-F1
#
_entry.id   AF-A0A6C0J933-F1
#
_cell.length_a   1.000
_cell.length_b   1.000
_cell.length_c   1.000
_cell.angle_alpha   90.00
_cell.angle_beta   90.00
_cell.angle_gamma   90.00
#
_symmetry.space_group_name_H-M   'P 1'
#
loop_
_entity.id
_entity.type
_entity.pdbx_description
1 polymer ?
#
loop_
_entity_poly.entity_id
_entity_poly.type
_entity_poly.pdbx_seq_one_letter_code
_entity_poly.pdbx_strand_id
1 'polypeptide(L)'
;MSINKQIIKDFLNKCSIVFDDFSQLDGMLIPRELLLSNEKYESVKDDIEKMKKLYSSGSLTALQKNAEASQKWPLLNLVRQILKSNNFNMDPIRKSNGYTKGGKKKYLRFFIIKKIKSTKELEEVSVI
;
A
#
# COMPACT_ATOMS: atom_id res chain seq x y z
N MET A 1 16.21 -0.66 14.95
CA MET A 1 15.17 -1.04 13.96
C MET A 1 15.53 -2.43 13.42
N SER A 2 14.60 -3.39 13.34
CA SER A 2 14.91 -4.70 12.76
C SER A 2 15.29 -4.55 11.28
N ILE A 3 16.28 -5.30 10.78
CA ILE A 3 16.74 -5.28 9.39
C ILE A 3 15.55 -5.38 8.41
N ASN A 4 14.57 -6.21 8.75
CA ASN A 4 13.36 -6.42 7.95
C ASN A 4 12.53 -5.13 7.83
N LYS A 5 12.39 -4.37 8.92
CA LYS A 5 11.65 -3.09 8.91
C LYS A 5 12.34 -2.04 8.05
N GLN A 6 13.67 -2.03 8.01
CA GLN A 6 14.43 -1.11 7.16
C GLN A 6 14.21 -1.42 5.68
N ILE A 7 14.30 -2.69 5.29
CA ILE A 7 14.06 -3.12 3.90
C ILE A 7 12.64 -2.75 3.45
N ILE A 8 11.64 -2.95 4.31
CA ILE A 8 10.24 -2.59 4.02
C ILE A 8 10.09 -1.07 3.87
N LYS A 9 10.71 -0.28 4.75
CA LYS A 9 10.71 1.19 4.66
C LYS A 9 11.31 1.65 3.33
N ASP A 10 12.50 1.14 2.98
CA ASP A 10 13.20 1.53 1.76
C ASP A 10 12.38 1.17 0.51
N PHE A 11 11.76 -0.01 0.50
CA PHE A 11 10.85 -0.44 -0.57
C PHE A 11 9.63 0.47 -0.70
N LEU A 12 8.94 0.80 0.40
CA LEU A 12 7.74 1.65 0.36
C LEU A 12 8.08 3.10 -0.03
N ASN A 13 9.23 3.62 0.43
CA ASN A 13 9.74 4.93 0.02
C ASN A 13 9.98 4.98 -1.51
N LYS A 14 10.57 3.93 -2.10
CA LYS A 14 10.70 3.79 -3.56
C LYS A 14 9.35 3.74 -4.27
N CYS A 15 8.31 3.18 -3.63
CA CYS A 15 6.93 3.17 -4.11
C CYS A 15 6.20 4.53 -3.96
N SER A 16 6.90 5.62 -3.64
CA SER A 16 6.33 6.95 -3.33
C SER A 16 5.47 7.01 -2.07
N ILE A 17 5.66 6.08 -1.14
CA ILE A 17 5.07 6.13 0.20
C ILE A 17 6.19 6.53 1.14
N VAL A 18 6.48 7.82 1.21
CA VAL A 18 7.64 8.36 1.94
C VAL A 18 7.29 8.56 3.41
N PHE A 19 7.99 7.85 4.30
CA PHE A 19 7.88 8.00 5.74
C PHE A 19 9.21 7.67 6.44
N ASP A 20 9.37 8.19 7.64
CA ASP A 20 10.53 7.92 8.49
C ASP A 20 10.26 6.84 9.53
N ASP A 21 9.07 6.88 10.13
CA ASP A 21 8.60 5.95 11.14
C ASP A 21 7.24 5.34 10.76
N PHE A 22 7.03 4.07 11.11
CA PHE A 22 5.80 3.35 10.77
C PHE A 22 4.53 3.96 11.41
N SER A 23 4.65 4.72 12.50
CA SER A 23 3.51 5.45 13.07
C SER A 23 2.94 6.50 12.11
N GLN A 24 3.76 7.06 11.21
CA GLN A 24 3.34 8.06 10.22
C GLN A 24 2.49 7.47 9.08
N LEU A 25 2.48 6.15 8.94
CA LEU A 25 1.65 5.48 7.93
C LEU A 25 0.16 5.60 8.26
N ASP A 26 -0.21 5.61 9.54
CA ASP A 26 -1.62 5.71 9.92
C ASP A 26 -2.20 7.08 9.56
N GLY A 27 -3.27 7.09 8.77
CA GLY A 27 -3.90 8.29 8.23
C GLY A 27 -3.27 8.84 6.94
N MET A 28 -2.19 8.24 6.42
CA MET A 28 -1.53 8.72 5.20
C MET A 28 -2.44 8.58 3.97
N LEU A 29 -2.50 9.63 3.14
CA LEU A 29 -3.25 9.64 1.88
C LEU A 29 -2.32 9.51 0.68
N ILE A 30 -2.55 8.47 -0.13
CA ILE A 30 -1.76 8.16 -1.32
C ILE A 30 -2.62 8.32 -2.57
N PRO A 31 -2.27 9.18 -3.53
CA PRO A 31 -2.95 9.24 -4.82
C PRO A 31 -2.89 7.88 -5.52
N ARG A 32 -4.05 7.36 -5.94
CA ARG A 32 -4.15 6.03 -6.56
C ARG A 32 -3.24 5.88 -7.77
N GLU A 33 -3.13 6.92 -8.58
CA GLU A 33 -2.38 6.91 -9.83
C GLU A 33 -0.88 6.62 -9.63
N LEU A 34 -0.31 6.91 -8.46
CA LEU A 34 1.09 6.58 -8.14
C LEU A 34 1.36 5.07 -8.13
N LEU A 35 0.34 4.27 -7.83
CA LEU A 35 0.44 2.81 -7.70
C LEU A 35 -0.01 2.05 -8.96
N LEU A 36 -0.41 2.77 -10.02
CA LEU A 36 -0.82 2.18 -11.30
C LEU A 36 0.28 2.21 -12.36
N SER A 37 1.47 2.71 -12.02
CA SER A 37 2.60 2.81 -12.96
C SER A 37 3.32 1.47 -13.10
N ASN A 38 3.35 0.94 -14.34
CA ASN A 38 4.14 -0.23 -14.68
C ASN A 38 5.65 0.07 -14.64
N GLU A 39 6.08 1.25 -15.09
CA GLU A 39 7.48 1.68 -15.01
C GLU A 39 7.99 1.65 -13.57
N LYS A 40 7.14 2.09 -12.63
CA LYS A 40 7.49 2.08 -11.22
C LYS A 40 7.57 0.66 -10.67
N TYR A 41 6.73 -0.25 -11.14
CA TYR A 41 6.84 -1.68 -10.82
C TYR A 41 8.18 -2.26 -11.29
N GLU A 42 8.60 -1.97 -12.53
CA GLU A 42 9.89 -2.41 -13.06
C GLU A 42 11.06 -1.92 -12.20
N SER A 43 11.02 -0.65 -11.78
CA SER A 43 12.09 -0.04 -10.97
C SER A 43 12.29 -0.68 -9.59
N VAL A 44 11.28 -1.41 -9.09
CA VAL A 44 11.34 -2.08 -7.77
C VAL A 44 11.51 -3.59 -7.88
N LYS A 45 11.65 -4.18 -9.07
CA LYS A 45 11.80 -5.63 -9.27
C LYS A 45 12.96 -6.22 -8.47
N ASP A 46 14.10 -5.53 -8.42
CA ASP A 46 15.27 -5.97 -7.65
C ASP A 46 14.97 -6.07 -6.15
N ASP A 47 14.09 -5.20 -5.63
CA ASP A 47 13.66 -5.24 -4.24
C ASP A 47 12.62 -6.34 -4.02
N ILE A 48 11.81 -6.71 -5.02
CA ILE A 48 10.87 -7.84 -4.92
C ILE A 48 11.60 -9.13 -4.57
N GLU A 49 12.79 -9.37 -5.12
CA GLU A 49 13.60 -10.55 -4.76
C GLU A 49 14.05 -10.53 -3.29
N LYS A 50 14.40 -9.36 -2.76
CA LYS A 50 14.69 -9.19 -1.33
C LYS A 50 13.45 -9.46 -0.47
N MET A 51 12.29 -8.96 -0.92
CA MET A 51 11.02 -9.16 -0.23
C MET A 51 10.58 -10.64 -0.22
N LYS A 52 10.88 -11.41 -1.28
CA LYS A 52 10.65 -12.88 -1.32
C LYS A 52 11.46 -13.65 -0.28
N LYS A 53 12.61 -13.12 0.15
CA LYS A 53 13.41 -13.73 1.23
C LYS A 53 12.84 -13.39 2.61
N LEU A 54 12.22 -12.22 2.74
CA LEU A 54 11.62 -11.74 4.00
C LEU A 54 10.27 -12.40 4.29
N TYR A 55 9.46 -12.62 3.25
CA TYR A 55 8.13 -13.20 3.38
C TYR A 55 8.09 -14.57 2.71
N SER A 56 7.42 -15.55 3.33
CA SER A 56 7.20 -16.82 2.64
C SER A 56 6.31 -16.60 1.41
N SER A 57 6.78 -17.03 0.24
CA SER A 57 6.09 -16.83 -1.04
C SER A 57 4.72 -17.51 -1.12
N GLY A 58 4.41 -18.43 -0.19
CA GLY A 58 3.09 -19.05 -0.07
C GLY A 58 2.00 -18.11 0.44
N SER A 59 2.38 -17.01 1.11
CA SER A 59 1.42 -16.09 1.75
C SER A 59 1.11 -14.82 0.95
N LEU A 60 2.03 -14.39 0.06
CA LEU A 60 1.86 -13.19 -0.78
C LEU A 60 1.79 -13.52 -2.27
N THR A 61 0.59 -13.44 -2.84
CA THR A 61 0.39 -13.64 -4.28
C THR A 61 1.07 -12.56 -5.13
N ALA A 62 1.38 -11.39 -4.56
CA ALA A 62 2.16 -10.35 -5.24
C ALA A 62 3.63 -10.75 -5.47
N LEU A 63 4.15 -11.73 -4.73
CA LEU A 63 5.53 -12.20 -4.84
C LEU A 63 5.66 -13.49 -5.68
N GLN A 64 4.54 -14.00 -6.22
CA GLN A 64 4.55 -15.19 -7.06
C GLN A 64 5.18 -14.91 -8.44
N LYS A 65 5.76 -15.93 -9.07
CA LYS A 65 6.45 -15.79 -10.37
C LYS A 65 5.55 -15.21 -11.47
N ASN A 66 4.26 -15.53 -11.44
CA ASN A 66 3.29 -15.11 -12.46
C ASN A 66 2.52 -13.83 -12.06
N ALA A 67 2.91 -13.14 -10.98
CA ALA A 67 2.18 -11.99 -10.46
C ALA A 67 2.05 -10.87 -11.50
N GLU A 68 3.12 -10.58 -12.23
CA GLU A 68 3.15 -9.55 -13.27
C GLU A 68 2.18 -9.83 -14.43
N ALA A 69 2.14 -11.07 -14.90
CA ALA A 69 1.27 -11.45 -16.02
C ALA A 69 -0.22 -11.60 -15.60
N SER A 70 -0.48 -11.97 -14.35
CA SER A 70 -1.84 -12.24 -13.86
C SER A 70 -2.53 -11.03 -13.23
N GLN A 71 -1.78 -10.03 -12.77
CA GLN A 71 -2.32 -8.90 -12.03
C GLN A 71 -2.35 -7.65 -12.91
N LYS A 72 -3.53 -7.05 -13.05
CA LYS A 72 -3.70 -5.79 -13.79
C LYS A 72 -2.86 -4.64 -13.24
N TRP A 73 -2.66 -4.62 -11.91
CA TRP A 73 -1.90 -3.58 -11.19
C TRP A 73 -0.97 -4.23 -10.17
N PRO A 74 0.18 -4.77 -10.60
CA PRO A 74 1.04 -5.59 -9.75
C PRO A 74 1.67 -4.76 -8.61
N LEU A 75 2.08 -3.52 -8.88
CA LEU A 75 2.59 -2.59 -7.86
C LEU A 75 1.56 -2.30 -6.77
N LEU A 76 0.33 -1.96 -7.16
CA LEU A 76 -0.77 -1.71 -6.22
C LEU A 76 -1.02 -2.92 -5.32
N ASN A 77 -1.07 -4.12 -5.91
CA ASN A 77 -1.31 -5.34 -5.15
C ASN A 77 -0.14 -5.64 -4.19
N LEU A 78 1.10 -5.45 -4.65
CA LEU A 78 2.30 -5.63 -3.85
C LEU A 78 2.29 -4.71 -2.64
N VAL A 79 2.16 -3.40 -2.85
CA VAL A 79 2.08 -2.41 -1.77
C VAL A 79 0.97 -2.76 -0.78
N ARG A 80 -0.22 -3.11 -1.27
CA ARG A 80 -1.35 -3.52 -0.42
C ARG A 80 -1.02 -4.71 0.47
N GLN A 81 -0.41 -5.75 -0.09
CA GLN A 81 -0.08 -6.95 0.68
C GLN A 81 1.04 -6.67 1.68
N ILE A 82 2.06 -5.90 1.31
CA ILE A 82 3.12 -5.48 2.24
C ILE A 82 2.57 -4.68 3.40
N LEU A 83 1.71 -3.68 3.15
CA LEU A 83 1.05 -2.93 4.21
C LEU A 83 0.23 -3.85 5.13
N LYS A 84 -0.55 -4.76 4.56
CA LYS A 84 -1.38 -5.71 5.33
C LYS A 84 -0.54 -6.63 6.21
N SER A 85 0.57 -7.15 5.69
CA SER A 85 1.53 -7.96 6.44
C SER A 85 2.24 -7.20 7.55
N ASN A 86 2.16 -5.87 7.56
CA ASN A 86 2.70 -4.99 8.60
C ASN A 86 1.59 -4.31 9.44
N ASN A 87 0.39 -4.90 9.50
CA ASN A 87 -0.75 -4.42 10.28
C ASN A 87 -1.30 -3.06 9.81
N PHE A 88 -1.23 -2.77 8.51
CA PHE A 88 -1.85 -1.60 7.90
C PHE A 88 -2.83 -2.02 6.80
N ASN A 89 -4.04 -1.49 6.84
CA ASN A 89 -5.00 -1.62 5.76
C ASN A 89 -4.93 -0.41 4.83
N MET A 90 -5.31 -0.61 3.56
CA MET A 90 -5.28 0.42 2.53
C MET A 90 -6.69 0.54 1.92
N ASP A 91 -7.44 1.55 2.37
CA ASP A 91 -8.84 1.75 2.00
C ASP A 91 -8.99 2.76 0.86
N PRO A 92 -9.81 2.49 -0.17
CA PRO A 92 -10.06 3.45 -1.24
C PRO A 92 -10.93 4.62 -0.75
N ILE A 93 -10.54 5.84 -1.11
CA ILE A 93 -11.32 7.06 -0.86
C ILE A 93 -11.43 7.89 -2.14
N ARG A 94 -12.57 8.58 -2.30
CA ARG A 94 -12.82 9.49 -3.42
C ARG A 94 -13.04 10.90 -2.88
N LYS A 95 -12.37 11.89 -3.47
CA LYS A 95 -12.57 13.31 -3.17
C LYS A 95 -13.13 14.03 -4.39
N SER A 96 -14.03 14.98 -4.16
CA SER A 96 -14.60 15.82 -5.24
C SER A 96 -13.49 16.63 -5.91
N ASN A 97 -13.51 16.72 -7.25
CA ASN A 97 -12.56 17.51 -8.04
C ASN A 97 -13.29 18.46 -8.99
N GLY A 98 -14.39 19.03 -8.51
CA GLY A 98 -15.30 19.85 -9.30
C GLY A 98 -16.12 19.03 -10.30
N TYR A 99 -16.54 19.70 -11.38
CA TYR A 99 -17.43 19.15 -12.38
C TYR A 99 -16.84 19.34 -13.79
N THR A 100 -17.26 18.54 -14.75
CA THR A 100 -17.00 18.81 -16.17
C THR A 100 -17.84 20.00 -16.63
N LYS A 101 -17.53 20.58 -17.80
CA LYS A 101 -18.35 21.64 -18.40
C LYS A 101 -19.81 21.21 -18.61
N GLY A 102 -20.07 19.90 -18.78
CA GLY A 102 -21.40 19.31 -18.86
C GLY A 102 -22.00 18.85 -17.53
N GLY A 103 -21.49 19.34 -16.38
CA GLY A 103 -22.10 19.07 -15.06
C GLY A 103 -21.79 17.69 -14.44
N LYS A 104 -20.93 16.86 -15.05
CA LYS A 104 -20.56 15.56 -14.47
C LYS A 104 -19.50 15.73 -13.39
N LYS A 105 -19.75 15.22 -12.18
CA LYS A 105 -18.79 15.31 -11.05
C LYS A 105 -17.49 14.56 -11.36
N LYS A 106 -16.36 15.21 -11.11
CA LYS A 106 -15.02 14.64 -11.19
C LYS A 106 -14.59 14.14 -9.82
N TYR A 107 -13.83 13.05 -9.80
CA TYR A 107 -13.30 12.48 -8.56
C TYR A 107 -11.80 12.27 -8.67
N LEU A 108 -11.08 12.71 -7.64
CA LEU A 108 -9.73 12.22 -7.35
C LEU A 108 -9.85 10.96 -6.49
N ARG A 109 -9.03 9.96 -6.80
CA ARG A 109 -9.01 8.67 -6.10
C ARG A 109 -7.73 8.57 -5.30
N PHE A 110 -7.86 8.27 -4.02
CA PHE A 110 -6.75 8.03 -3.12
C PHE A 110 -6.94 6.71 -2.40
N PHE A 111 -5.89 6.29 -1.72
CA PHE A 111 -5.94 5.31 -0.66
C PHE A 111 -5.61 5.99 0.66
N ILE A 112 -6.37 5.69 1.71
CA ILE A 112 -6.00 6.03 3.08
C ILE A 112 -5.40 4.79 3.74
N ILE A 113 -4.21 4.94 4.31
CA ILE A 113 -3.60 3.89 5.12
C ILE A 113 -4.18 3.99 6.54
N LYS A 114 -4.56 2.85 7.11
CA LYS A 114 -5.07 2.75 8.48
C LYS A 114 -4.39 1.62 9.22
N LYS A 115 -3.96 1.86 10.45
CA LYS A 115 -3.48 0.78 11.30
C LYS A 115 -4.62 -0.19 11.61
N ILE A 116 -4.36 -1.48 11.45
CA ILE A 116 -5.29 -2.54 11.83
C ILE A 116 -5.26 -2.64 13.35
N LYS A 117 -6.31 -2.14 13.99
CA LYS A 117 -6.49 -2.26 15.44
C LYS A 117 -6.66 -3.72 15.84
N SER A 118 -6.07 -4.11 16.95
CA SER A 118 -6.34 -5.43 17.53
C SER A 118 -7.78 -5.48 18.08
N THR A 119 -8.34 -6.67 18.26
CA THR A 119 -9.65 -6.85 18.89
C THR A 119 -9.74 -6.17 20.26
N LYS A 120 -8.66 -6.18 21.04
CA LYS A 120 -8.58 -5.50 22.35
C LYS A 120 -8.69 -3.98 22.26
N GLU A 121 -8.03 -3.36 21.28
CA GLU A 121 -8.07 -1.90 21.06
C GLU A 121 -9.43 -1.40 20.56
N LEU A 122 -10.23 -2.28 19.95
CA LEU A 122 -11.60 -1.96 19.51
C LEU A 122 -12.59 -1.99 20.68
N GLU A 123 -12.42 -2.94 21.60
CA GLU A 123 -13.23 -3.06 22.82
C GLU A 123 -13.05 -1.82 23.71
N GLU A 124 -11.82 -1.36 23.95
CA GLU A 124 -11.52 -0.18 24.78
C GLU A 124 -12.15 1.12 24.23
N VAL A 125 -12.23 1.28 22.91
CA VAL A 125 -12.87 2.46 22.27
C VAL A 125 -14.40 2.40 22.36
N SER A 126 -14.98 1.20 22.42
CA SER A 126 -16.44 1.02 22.51
C SER A 126 -17.01 1.22 23.92
N VAL A 127 -16.14 1.26 24.93
CA VAL A 127 -16.48 1.45 26.35
C VAL A 127 -16.43 2.94 26.76
N ILE A 128 -15.92 3.82 25.89
CA ILE A 128 -15.87 5.28 26.06
C ILE A 128 -17.02 5.93 25.29
#